data_AF-A0A7W7UB89-F1
#
_entry.id   AF-A0A7W7UB89-F1
#
_cell.length_a   1.000
_cell.length_b   1.000
_cell.length_c   1.000
_cell.angle_alpha   90.00
_cell.angle_beta   90.00
_cell.angle_gamma   90.00
#
_symmetry.space_group_name_H-M   'P 1'
#
loop_
_entity.id
_entity.type
_entity.pdbx_description
1 polymer ?
#
loop_
_entity_poly.entity_id
_entity_poly.type
_entity_poly.pdbx_seq_one_letter_code
_entity_poly.pdbx_strand_id
1 'polypeptide(L)' 'MTTTKEWVIPPYANLTWEQHAGRNCVFCDRPLHQGAREVGRVRRDYGVPLRDVPVYAGPCCLGTP' A
#
# COMPACT_ATOMS: atom_id res chain seq x y z
N MET A 1 16.03 19.53 -6.92
CA MET A 1 16.40 18.12 -6.72
C MET A 1 15.30 17.48 -5.89
N THR A 2 14.28 16.93 -6.54
CA THR A 2 13.21 16.20 -5.85
C THR A 2 13.77 14.84 -5.46
N THR A 3 14.16 14.69 -4.20
CA THR A 3 14.52 13.38 -3.62
C THR A 3 13.31 12.47 -3.77
N THR A 4 13.33 11.60 -4.77
CA THR A 4 12.33 10.54 -4.91
C THR A 4 12.58 9.59 -3.76
N LYS A 5 11.87 9.78 -2.66
CA LYS A 5 11.92 8.87 -1.52
C LYS A 5 11.41 7.53 -2.05
N GLU A 6 12.33 6.58 -2.25
CA GLU A 6 11.96 5.24 -2.70
C GLU A 6 11.18 4.59 -1.56
N TRP A 7 9.87 4.52 -1.71
CA TRP A 7 9.00 3.93 -0.71
C TRP A 7 9.03 2.42 -0.85
N VAL A 8 9.66 1.75 0.12
CA VAL A 8 9.65 0.28 0.20
C VAL A 8 8.29 -0.18 0.71
N ILE A 9 7.60 -1.02 -0.07
CA ILE A 9 6.32 -1.61 0.32
C ILE A 9 6.57 -2.58 1.49
N PRO A 10 5.89 -2.42 2.63
CA PRO A 10 6.01 -3.36 3.74
C PRO A 10 5.62 -4.78 3.32
N PRO A 11 6.26 -5.82 3.89
CA PRO A 11 5.89 -7.21 3.63
C PRO A 11 4.46 -7.48 4.11
N TYR A 12 3.82 -8.50 3.54
CA TYR A 12 2.43 -8.83 3.80
C TYR A 12 2.14 -8.99 5.30
N ALA A 13 3.02 -9.68 6.05
CA ALA A 13 2.88 -9.90 7.49
C ALA A 13 2.85 -8.62 8.35
N ASN A 14 3.29 -7.48 7.80
CA ASN A 14 3.36 -6.21 8.53
C ASN A 14 2.17 -5.28 8.24
N LEU A 15 1.28 -5.68 7.35
CA LEU A 15 0.14 -4.86 6.95
C LEU A 15 -1.10 -5.19 7.80
N THR A 16 -1.89 -4.17 8.07
CA THR A 16 -3.21 -4.33 8.67
C THR A 16 -4.18 -4.91 7.65
N TRP A 17 -5.30 -5.45 8.15
CA TRP A 17 -6.39 -5.90 7.29
C TRP A 17 -6.90 -4.79 6.36
N GLU A 18 -6.99 -3.55 6.84
CA GLU A 18 -7.46 -2.41 6.05
C GLU A 18 -6.45 -2.01 4.96
N GLN A 19 -5.15 -2.16 5.20
CA GLN A 19 -4.12 -1.98 4.17
C GLN A 19 -4.18 -3.07 3.10
N HIS A 20 -4.42 -4.33 3.48
CA HIS A 20 -4.66 -5.41 2.53
C HIS A 20 -5.92 -5.23 1.70
N ALA A 21 -6.97 -4.65 2.30
CA ALA A 21 -8.23 -4.37 1.63
C ALA A 21 -8.14 -3.15 0.69
N GLY A 22 -6.99 -2.47 0.61
CA GLY A 22 -6.83 -1.23 -0.15
C GLY A 22 -7.65 -0.06 0.41
N ARG A 23 -8.06 -0.14 1.67
CA ARG A 23 -8.82 0.92 2.36
C ARG A 23 -7.92 1.91 3.07
N ASN A 24 -6.75 1.47 3.53
CA ASN A 24 -5.76 2.32 4.18
C ASN A 24 -4.47 2.37 3.37
N CYS A 25 -3.74 3.48 3.50
CA CYS A 25 -2.45 3.71 2.86
C CYS A 25 -1.45 2.64 3.33
N VAL A 26 -0.81 1.98 2.38
CA VAL A 26 0.15 0.90 2.68
C VAL A 26 1.35 1.35 3.53
N PHE A 27 1.68 2.65 3.53
CA PHE A 27 2.83 3.18 4.26
C PHE A 27 2.52 3.77 5.63
N CYS A 28 1.29 4.26 5.88
CA CYS A 28 0.96 4.98 7.12
C CYS A 28 -0.38 4.62 7.75
N ASP A 29 -1.09 3.63 7.20
CA ASP A 29 -2.36 3.10 7.68
C ASP A 29 -3.49 4.15 7.81
N ARG A 30 -3.35 5.31 7.15
CA ARG A 30 -4.44 6.29 7.08
C ARG A 30 -5.49 5.90 6.04
N PRO A 31 -6.79 6.16 6.29
CA PRO A 31 -7.85 5.91 5.33
C PRO A 31 -7.59 6.55 3.96
N LEU A 32 -7.87 5.79 2.91
CA LEU A 32 -7.85 6.21 1.52
C LEU A 32 -9.26 6.64 1.12
N HIS A 33 -9.41 7.91 0.79
CA HIS A 33 -10.69 8.46 0.33
C HIS A 33 -10.64 8.83 -1.15
N GLN A 34 -9.75 9.75 -1.53
CA GLN A 34 -9.56 10.22 -2.90
C GLN A 34 -8.06 10.37 -3.22
N GLY A 35 -7.69 10.16 -4.49
CA GLY A 35 -6.30 10.28 -4.95
C GLY A 35 -5.41 9.10 -4.59
N ALA A 36 -5.96 7.98 -4.12
CA ALA A 36 -5.21 6.75 -3.92
C ALA A 36 -4.74 6.17 -5.26
N ARG A 37 -3.51 5.67 -5.29
CA ARG A 37 -2.91 5.02 -6.46
C ARG A 37 -2.30 3.68 -6.05
N GLU A 38 -2.38 2.70 -6.94
CA GLU A 38 -1.64 1.44 -6.78
C GLU A 38 -0.14 1.76 -6.79
N VAL A 39 0.56 1.32 -5.75
CA VAL A 39 2.02 1.54 -5.62
C VAL A 39 2.82 0.25 -5.78
N GLY A 40 2.14 -0.89 -5.80
CA GLY A 40 2.71 -2.19 -6.08
C GLY A 40 1.85 -3.31 -5.53
N ARG A 41 2.46 -4.47 -5.31
CA ARG A 41 1.75 -5.68 -4.92
C ARG A 41 2.49 -6.38 -3.79
N VAL A 42 1.73 -6.94 -2.86
CA VAL A 42 2.23 -7.80 -1.79
C VAL A 42 1.75 -9.22 -2.01
N ARG A 43 2.66 -10.16 -1.86
CA ARG A 43 2.34 -11.58 -2.00
C ARG A 43 1.62 -12.05 -0.73
N ARG A 44 0.42 -12.61 -0.86
CA ARG A 44 -0.23 -13.29 0.28
C ARG A 44 0.64 -14.44 0.74
N ASP A 45 0.93 -14.48 2.04
CA ASP A 45 1.64 -15.60 2.68
C ASP A 45 0.67 -16.70 3.16
N TYR A 46 -0.64 -16.54 2.96
CA TYR A 46 -1.67 -17.51 3.38
C TYR A 46 -2.81 -17.65 2.37
N GLY A 47 -3.48 -18.81 2.43
CA GLY A 47 -4.59 -19.19 1.55
C GLY A 47 -4.09 -19.68 0.20
N VAL A 48 -4.42 -20.92 -0.16
CA VAL A 48 -4.05 -21.49 -1.47
C VAL A 48 -5.14 -21.13 -2.48
N PRO A 49 -4.79 -20.64 -3.70
CA PRO A 49 -3.45 -20.28 -4.18
C PRO A 49 -2.96 -18.93 -3.64
N LEU A 50 -1.65 -18.83 -3.40
CA LEU A 50 -0.99 -17.55 -3.08
C LEU A 50 -1.23 -16.57 -4.24
N ARG A 51 -1.74 -15.38 -3.94
CA ARG A 51 -2.02 -14.33 -4.94
C ARG A 51 -1.29 -13.04 -4.56
N ASP A 52 -0.79 -12.35 -5.57
CA ASP A 52 -0.32 -10.97 -5.42
C ASP A 52 -1.53 -10.04 -5.23
N VAL A 53 -1.57 -9.35 -4.10
CA VAL A 53 -2.63 -8.41 -3.75
C VAL A 53 -2.13 -7.00 -4.04
N PRO A 54 -2.83 -6.19 -4.85
CA PRO A 54 -2.45 -4.81 -5.07
C PRO A 54 -2.60 -4.00 -3.78
N VAL A 55 -1.66 -3.10 -3.54
CA VAL A 55 -1.66 -2.18 -2.40
C VAL A 55 -1.61 -0.74 -2.88
N TYR A 56 -2.23 0.13 -2.09
CA TYR A 56 -2.53 1.49 -2.49
C TYR A 56 -1.92 2.49 -1.52
N ALA A 57 -1.47 3.63 -2.04
CA ALA A 57 -1.06 4.76 -1.23
C ALA A 57 -1.81 6.02 -1.64
N GLY A 58 -2.14 6.83 -0.65
CA GLY A 58 -2.85 8.09 -0.84
C GLY A 58 -1.92 9.30 -0.85
N PRO A 59 -2.49 10.50 -1.05
CA PRO A 59 -1.75 11.76 -0.99
C PRO A 59 -0.99 11.97 0.33
N CYS A 60 -1.42 11.30 1.41
CA CYS A 60 -0.74 11.31 2.70
C CYS A 60 0.72 10.84 2.66
N CYS A 61 1.12 10.02 1.67
CA CYS A 61 2.50 9.52 1.52
C CYS A 61 3.09 9.76 0.13
N LEU A 62 2.27 9.85 -0.90
CA LEU A 62 2.72 10.15 -2.27
C LEU A 62 2.96 11.64 -2.52
N GLY A 63 2.53 12.51 -1.60
CA GLY A 63 2.40 13.94 -1.87
C GLY A 63 1.13 14.23 -2.66
N THR A 64 0.66 15.47 -2.58
CA THR A 64 -0.35 15.97 -3.54
C THR A 64 0.22 15.91 -4.96
N PRO A 65 -0.61 15.61 -5.98
CA PRO A 65 -0.19 15.72 -7.37
C PRO A 65 0.30 17.14 -7.72
#